data_AF-A0A3B0P1S5-F1
#
_entry.id   AF-A0A3B0P1S5-F1
#
_cell.length_a   1.000
_cell.length_b   1.000
_cell.length_c   1.000
_cell.angle_alpha   90.00
_cell.angle_beta   90.00
_cell.angle_gamma   90.00
#
_symmetry.space_group_name_H-M   'P 1'
#
loop_
_entity.id
_entity.type
_entity.pdbx_description
1 polymer ?
#
loop_
_entity_poly.entity_id
_entity_poly.type
_entity_poly.pdbx_seq_one_letter_code
_entity_poly.pdbx_strand_id
1 'polypeptide(L)'
;MIGTKAKLVTDENKTFFGVFGHTSIHIMQESEISKAITNNELYADFGFKSEEDAISQGAGVGDLVYMSGETIFFNDPNLIGGKAMDNRAGVTVLEYVAKEIATKNLDVELYLVGTAQEEVGTRGARTSVSLIKPQIAIALDTCASHDTPNTIPGNTSLYKGAALRIKDRGTMMDPKLVKVFQNIAKKYQIPTYKFVAMGGGTDAHELQFAHGGAATLTISLPQRYLHSPIGVCAISDLIAAGDLLIHFLEDFNEATW
;
A
#
# COMPACT_ATOMS: atom_id res chain seq x y z
N MET A 1 12.10 -11.31 0.47
CA MET A 1 11.36 -12.05 1.52
C MET A 1 12.30 -12.89 2.37
N ILE A 2 13.25 -13.57 1.74
CA ILE A 2 14.36 -14.30 2.38
C ILE A 2 15.00 -13.54 3.55
N GLY A 3 15.31 -14.29 4.62
CA GLY A 3 16.01 -13.80 5.81
C GLY A 3 15.13 -13.03 6.77
N THR A 4 13.84 -12.82 6.45
CA THR A 4 12.91 -12.13 7.33
C THR A 4 12.17 -13.09 8.26
N LYS A 5 11.77 -12.59 9.43
CA LYS A 5 11.04 -13.37 10.43
C LYS A 5 9.66 -13.73 9.89
N ALA A 6 9.35 -15.02 9.91
CA ALA A 6 8.04 -15.56 9.61
C ALA A 6 7.23 -15.74 10.90
N LYS A 7 5.91 -15.67 10.78
CA LYS A 7 4.97 -16.08 11.82
C LYS A 7 3.91 -16.99 11.20
N LEU A 8 3.74 -18.16 11.81
CA LEU A 8 2.66 -19.11 11.55
C LEU A 8 1.60 -18.94 12.64
N VAL A 9 0.33 -18.88 12.23
CA VAL A 9 -0.83 -18.89 13.14
C VAL A 9 -1.76 -20.01 12.71
N THR A 10 -1.97 -20.96 13.62
CA THR A 10 -2.86 -22.10 13.39
C THR A 10 -4.33 -21.73 13.54
N ASP A 11 -5.23 -22.58 13.08
CA ASP A 11 -6.68 -22.49 13.31
C ASP A 11 -7.07 -22.40 14.82
N GLU A 12 -6.31 -23.08 15.68
CA GLU A 12 -6.40 -23.00 17.14
C GLU A 12 -5.75 -21.73 17.74
N ASN A 13 -5.31 -20.78 16.91
CA ASN A 13 -4.60 -19.55 17.29
C ASN A 13 -3.24 -19.77 17.98
N LYS A 14 -2.62 -20.95 17.84
CA LYS A 14 -1.23 -21.15 18.28
C LYS A 14 -0.30 -20.39 17.34
N THR A 15 0.75 -19.80 17.91
CA THR A 15 1.72 -18.99 17.16
C THR A 15 3.10 -19.64 17.19
N PHE A 16 3.70 -19.77 16.02
CA PHE A 16 5.10 -20.21 15.86
C PHE A 16 5.88 -19.13 15.10
N PHE A 17 7.13 -18.93 15.50
CA PHE A 17 8.05 -18.03 14.82
C PHE A 17 9.04 -18.82 13.98
N GLY A 18 9.36 -18.29 12.82
CA GLY A 18 10.26 -18.92 11.86
C GLY A 18 11.05 -17.91 11.05
N VAL A 19 11.66 -18.40 9.99
CA VAL A 19 12.42 -17.58 9.03
C VAL A 19 12.06 -17.99 7.61
N PHE A 20 11.84 -16.99 6.74
CA PHE A 20 11.73 -17.26 5.31
C PHE A 20 13.12 -17.58 4.75
N GLY A 21 13.27 -18.79 4.20
CA GLY A 21 14.55 -19.33 3.74
C GLY A 21 14.56 -19.70 2.27
N HIS A 22 15.77 -19.92 1.76
CA HIS A 22 16.02 -20.64 0.51
C HIS A 22 17.34 -21.40 0.63
N THR A 23 17.57 -22.32 -0.30
CA THR A 23 18.83 -23.07 -0.40
C THR A 23 20.02 -22.13 -0.54
N SER A 24 21.12 -22.36 0.21
CA SER A 24 22.32 -21.52 0.14
C SER A 24 22.90 -21.47 -1.28
N ILE A 25 23.28 -20.27 -1.74
CA ILE A 25 23.86 -20.06 -3.07
C ILE A 25 25.12 -20.90 -3.34
N HIS A 26 25.83 -21.33 -2.29
CA HIS A 26 27.05 -22.13 -2.38
C HIS A 26 26.79 -23.60 -2.78
N ILE A 27 25.54 -24.05 -2.65
CA ILE A 27 25.11 -25.43 -2.96
C ILE A 27 23.95 -25.46 -3.97
N MET A 28 23.54 -24.30 -4.48
CA MET A 28 22.59 -24.20 -5.58
C MET A 28 23.26 -24.60 -6.89
N GLN A 29 22.48 -25.11 -7.84
CA GLN A 29 22.99 -25.33 -9.19
C GLN A 29 23.27 -23.99 -9.86
N GLU A 30 24.35 -23.90 -10.65
CA GLU A 30 24.76 -22.66 -11.32
C GLU A 30 23.64 -22.04 -12.18
N SER A 31 22.82 -22.90 -12.80
CA SER A 31 21.67 -22.51 -13.62
C SER A 31 20.52 -21.85 -12.84
N GLU A 32 20.49 -22.01 -11.52
CA GLU A 32 19.48 -21.46 -10.61
C GLU A 32 19.94 -20.14 -9.97
N ILE A 33 21.25 -19.95 -9.78
CA ILE A 33 21.82 -18.75 -9.13
C ILE A 33 21.45 -17.45 -9.86
N SER A 34 21.32 -17.50 -11.20
CA SER A 34 20.99 -16.33 -12.02
C SER A 34 19.49 -16.03 -12.10
N LYS A 35 18.64 -16.87 -11.51
CA LYS A 35 17.17 -16.74 -11.58
C LYS A 35 16.60 -16.19 -10.28
N ALA A 36 15.54 -15.40 -10.40
CA ALA A 36 14.78 -14.98 -9.23
C ALA A 36 14.03 -16.18 -8.63
N ILE A 37 14.08 -16.30 -7.31
CA ILE A 37 13.35 -17.34 -6.57
C ILE A 37 11.85 -17.10 -6.73
N THR A 38 11.14 -18.13 -7.15
CA THR A 38 9.68 -18.14 -7.30
C THR A 38 8.99 -18.48 -5.98
N ASN A 39 7.70 -18.17 -5.87
CA ASN A 39 6.92 -18.49 -4.66
C ASN A 39 6.91 -19.99 -4.31
N ASN A 40 7.05 -20.87 -5.31
CA ASN A 40 7.06 -22.32 -5.09
C ASN A 40 8.40 -22.83 -4.50
N GLU A 41 9.46 -22.03 -4.62
CA GLU A 41 10.79 -22.35 -4.10
C GLU A 41 11.03 -21.72 -2.71
N LEU A 42 10.14 -20.82 -2.29
CA LEU A 42 10.17 -20.22 -0.96
C LEU A 42 9.56 -21.16 0.07
N TYR A 43 10.21 -21.25 1.22
CA TYR A 43 9.67 -21.90 2.40
C TYR A 43 9.90 -21.05 3.64
N ALA A 44 9.12 -21.30 4.68
CA ALA A 44 9.35 -20.77 6.02
C ALA A 44 9.69 -21.93 6.94
N ASP A 45 10.85 -21.86 7.57
CA ASP A 45 11.27 -22.83 8.59
C ASP A 45 10.79 -22.36 9.96
N PHE A 46 9.91 -23.14 10.59
CA PHE A 46 9.35 -22.89 11.92
C PHE A 46 9.97 -23.77 13.01
N GLY A 47 11.00 -24.56 12.67
CA GLY A 47 11.76 -25.37 13.62
C GLY A 47 11.10 -26.69 14.04
N PHE A 48 10.10 -27.18 13.30
CA PHE A 48 9.51 -28.50 13.52
C PHE A 48 10.49 -29.61 13.12
N LYS A 49 10.50 -30.71 13.89
CA LYS A 49 11.43 -31.83 13.69
C LYS A 49 11.04 -32.75 12.53
N SER A 50 9.75 -32.83 12.25
CA SER A 50 9.16 -33.61 11.16
C SER A 50 7.77 -33.08 10.85
N GLU A 51 7.16 -33.62 9.79
CA GLU A 51 5.75 -33.35 9.47
C GLU A 51 4.83 -33.78 10.62
N GLU A 52 5.07 -34.94 11.24
CA GLU A 52 4.28 -35.42 12.38
C GLU A 52 4.41 -34.50 13.60
N ASP A 53 5.60 -33.95 13.86
CA ASP A 53 5.81 -32.97 14.92
C ASP A 53 4.99 -31.69 14.66
N ALA A 54 5.05 -31.16 13.44
CA ALA A 54 4.28 -29.98 13.04
C ALA A 54 2.76 -30.22 13.22
N ILE A 55 2.25 -31.34 12.72
CA ILE A 55 0.84 -31.73 12.85
C ILE A 55 0.46 -31.91 14.33
N SER A 56 1.30 -32.56 15.12
CA SER A 56 1.04 -32.78 16.56
C SER A 56 0.97 -31.48 17.36
N GLN A 57 1.67 -30.43 16.90
CA GLN A 57 1.65 -29.10 17.48
C GLN A 57 0.47 -28.24 16.98
N GLY A 58 -0.27 -28.74 15.98
CA GLY A 58 -1.48 -28.12 15.43
C GLY A 58 -1.27 -27.33 14.14
N ALA A 59 -0.11 -27.46 13.48
CA ALA A 59 0.10 -26.86 12.17
C ALA A 59 -0.60 -27.69 11.07
N GLY A 60 -1.27 -27.00 10.16
CA GLY A 60 -2.05 -27.62 9.09
C GLY A 60 -2.08 -26.81 7.79
N VAL A 61 -2.51 -27.47 6.70
CA VAL A 61 -2.71 -26.82 5.41
C VAL A 61 -3.83 -25.79 5.51
N GLY A 62 -3.53 -24.56 5.09
CA GLY A 62 -4.46 -23.42 5.18
C GLY A 62 -4.17 -22.47 6.33
N ASP A 63 -3.27 -22.85 7.25
CA ASP A 63 -2.80 -21.96 8.31
C ASP A 63 -2.11 -20.71 7.76
N LEU A 64 -2.22 -19.62 8.51
CA LEU A 64 -1.74 -18.31 8.07
C LEU A 64 -0.23 -18.19 8.30
N VAL A 65 0.50 -17.99 7.22
CA VAL A 65 1.93 -17.64 7.26
C VAL A 65 2.11 -16.21 6.77
N TYR A 66 2.73 -15.37 7.59
CA TYR A 66 3.01 -13.98 7.21
C TYR A 66 4.34 -13.47 7.76
N MET A 67 4.86 -12.43 7.11
CA MET A 67 6.05 -11.73 7.58
C MET A 67 5.77 -10.98 8.89
N SER A 68 6.64 -11.16 9.86
CA SER A 68 6.69 -10.44 11.12
C SER A 68 7.98 -9.63 11.20
N GLY A 69 7.95 -8.48 11.85
CA GLY A 69 9.10 -7.58 11.89
C GLY A 69 8.77 -6.30 12.62
N GLU A 70 9.82 -5.60 13.03
CA GLU A 70 9.74 -4.36 13.78
C GLU A 70 9.74 -3.14 12.86
N THR A 71 9.28 -2.01 13.39
CA THR A 71 9.44 -0.71 12.76
C THR A 71 10.91 -0.32 12.79
N ILE A 72 11.42 0.17 11.66
CA ILE A 72 12.78 0.67 11.53
C ILE A 72 12.74 2.20 11.61
N PHE A 73 13.44 2.73 12.61
CA PHE A 73 13.72 4.15 12.73
C PHE A 73 15.08 4.46 12.12
N PHE A 74 15.10 5.40 11.19
CA PHE A 74 16.32 5.84 10.51
C PHE A 74 16.99 6.98 11.26
N ASN A 75 18.24 7.28 10.90
CA ASN A 75 18.92 8.47 11.39
C ASN A 75 18.23 9.77 10.97
N ASP A 76 17.64 9.78 9.76
CA ASP A 76 16.68 10.82 9.39
C ASP A 76 15.32 10.47 10.04
N PRO A 77 14.82 11.26 10.99
CA PRO A 77 13.54 11.00 11.66
C PRO A 77 12.35 11.13 10.72
N ASN A 78 12.51 11.71 9.52
CA ASN A 78 11.46 11.77 8.51
C ASN A 78 11.30 10.44 7.75
N LEU A 79 12.22 9.48 7.90
CA LEU A 79 12.09 8.16 7.28
C LEU A 79 11.60 7.12 8.28
N ILE A 80 10.67 6.30 7.80
CA ILE A 80 10.17 5.15 8.53
C ILE A 80 10.19 3.93 7.63
N GLY A 81 10.66 2.81 8.18
CA GLY A 81 10.71 1.53 7.49
C GLY A 81 9.92 0.46 8.22
N GLY A 82 9.46 -0.53 7.48
CA GLY A 82 8.78 -1.66 8.09
C GLY A 82 8.17 -2.60 7.07
N LYS A 83 7.65 -3.72 7.59
CA LYS A 83 6.91 -4.68 6.79
C LYS A 83 5.56 -4.14 6.34
N ALA A 84 5.09 -4.59 5.18
CA ALA A 84 3.78 -4.24 4.64
C ALA A 84 3.55 -2.72 4.63
N MET A 85 4.61 -1.95 4.33
CA MET A 85 4.51 -0.50 4.14
C MET A 85 3.46 -0.22 3.06
N ASP A 86 3.50 -1.03 2.01
CA ASP A 86 2.39 -1.22 1.11
C ASP A 86 1.34 -2.17 1.73
N ASN A 87 0.12 -1.75 2.08
CA ASN A 87 -0.39 -0.37 2.08
C ASN A 87 -0.73 0.14 3.49
N ARG A 88 0.04 -0.27 4.52
CA ARG A 88 -0.12 0.29 5.88
C ARG A 88 0.17 1.79 5.92
N ALA A 89 1.00 2.31 5.02
CA ALA A 89 1.20 3.73 4.83
C ALA A 89 -0.11 4.44 4.49
N GLY A 90 -0.87 3.94 3.50
CA GLY A 90 -2.20 4.45 3.17
C GLY A 90 -3.20 4.35 4.32
N VAL A 91 -3.20 3.24 5.06
CA VAL A 91 -4.04 3.09 6.27
C VAL A 91 -3.67 4.10 7.35
N THR A 92 -2.38 4.40 7.52
CA THR A 92 -1.91 5.42 8.46
C THR A 92 -2.37 6.82 8.04
N VAL A 93 -2.34 7.12 6.74
CA VAL A 93 -2.88 8.37 6.19
C VAL A 93 -4.40 8.44 6.43
N LEU A 94 -5.15 7.36 6.22
CA LEU A 94 -6.59 7.32 6.54
C LEU A 94 -6.86 7.58 8.02
N GLU A 95 -6.08 6.98 8.93
CA GLU A 95 -6.20 7.21 10.36
C GLU A 95 -5.91 8.68 10.73
N TYR A 96 -4.89 9.27 10.12
CA TYR A 96 -4.56 10.69 10.30
C TYR A 96 -5.72 11.58 9.83
N VAL A 97 -6.25 11.36 8.62
CA VAL A 97 -7.42 12.08 8.09
C VAL A 97 -8.60 11.94 9.04
N ALA A 98 -8.91 10.71 9.50
CA ALA A 98 -10.02 10.43 10.40
C ALA A 98 -9.94 11.26 11.70
N LYS A 99 -8.75 11.35 12.30
CA LYS A 99 -8.52 12.13 13.53
C LYS A 99 -8.73 13.62 13.30
N GLU A 100 -8.22 14.15 12.19
CA GLU A 100 -8.31 15.58 11.88
C GLU A 100 -9.72 16.05 11.51
N ILE A 101 -10.55 15.16 10.95
CA ILE A 101 -11.92 15.50 10.53
C ILE A 101 -13.00 15.07 11.54
N ALA A 102 -12.64 14.36 12.61
CA ALA A 102 -13.59 13.74 13.55
C ALA A 102 -14.61 14.72 14.17
N THR A 103 -14.25 15.99 14.33
CA THR A 103 -15.12 17.03 14.92
C THR A 103 -15.59 18.07 13.90
N LYS A 104 -15.36 17.83 12.60
CA LYS A 104 -15.70 18.76 11.52
C LYS A 104 -17.05 18.40 10.92
N ASN A 105 -17.81 19.43 10.56
CA ASN A 105 -19.02 19.26 9.75
C ASN A 105 -18.58 19.24 8.29
N LEU A 106 -18.89 18.14 7.59
CA LEU A 106 -18.52 17.94 6.19
C LEU A 106 -19.77 18.01 5.32
N ASP A 107 -19.62 18.57 4.12
CA ASP A 107 -20.68 18.62 3.09
C ASP A 107 -20.72 17.33 2.26
N VAL A 108 -20.25 16.21 2.84
CA VAL A 108 -20.18 14.90 2.21
C VAL A 108 -20.54 13.80 3.21
N GLU A 109 -21.09 12.71 2.71
CA GLU A 109 -21.16 11.45 3.44
C GLU A 109 -19.83 10.70 3.29
N LEU A 110 -18.95 10.82 4.28
CA LEU A 110 -17.60 10.28 4.20
C LEU A 110 -17.53 8.80 4.63
N TYR A 111 -16.94 7.98 3.76
CA TYR A 111 -16.58 6.60 4.04
C TYR A 111 -15.06 6.43 3.98
N LEU A 112 -14.45 6.03 5.11
CA LEU A 112 -13.04 5.65 5.18
C LEU A 112 -12.94 4.13 5.17
N VAL A 113 -12.30 3.56 4.14
CA VAL A 113 -12.36 2.12 3.87
C VAL A 113 -10.96 1.53 3.84
N GLY A 114 -10.70 0.57 4.74
CA GLY A 114 -9.56 -0.33 4.63
C GLY A 114 -9.94 -1.56 3.81
N THR A 115 -9.48 -1.63 2.56
CA THR A 115 -9.75 -2.76 1.67
C THR A 115 -8.82 -3.95 2.00
N ALA A 116 -9.25 -5.14 1.59
CA ALA A 116 -8.44 -6.35 1.66
C ALA A 116 -8.31 -6.95 0.26
N GLN A 117 -7.26 -7.75 0.06
CA GLN A 117 -7.03 -8.48 -1.19
C GLN A 117 -6.83 -7.58 -2.43
N GLU A 118 -6.20 -6.40 -2.27
CA GLU A 118 -5.73 -5.56 -3.38
C GLU A 118 -4.73 -6.35 -4.24
N GLU A 119 -3.68 -6.86 -3.57
CA GLU A 119 -2.53 -7.57 -4.16
C GLU A 119 -2.87 -8.87 -4.90
N VAL A 120 -4.11 -9.36 -4.75
CA VAL A 120 -4.61 -10.58 -5.40
C VAL A 120 -5.86 -10.32 -6.26
N GLY A 121 -6.06 -9.05 -6.64
CA GLY A 121 -7.05 -8.61 -7.62
C GLY A 121 -8.11 -7.65 -7.11
N THR A 122 -7.75 -6.67 -6.26
CA THR A 122 -8.60 -5.50 -5.92
C THR A 122 -9.99 -5.84 -5.38
N ARG A 123 -10.13 -7.02 -4.76
CA ARG A 123 -11.44 -7.63 -4.46
C ARG A 123 -12.21 -6.88 -3.37
N GLY A 124 -11.48 -6.32 -2.41
CA GLY A 124 -12.03 -5.48 -1.36
C GLY A 124 -12.64 -4.19 -1.92
N ALA A 125 -11.97 -3.52 -2.86
CA ALA A 125 -12.51 -2.31 -3.50
C ALA A 125 -13.81 -2.59 -4.25
N ARG A 126 -13.86 -3.69 -5.03
CA ARG A 126 -15.08 -4.10 -5.74
C ARG A 126 -16.27 -4.28 -4.80
N THR A 127 -16.06 -4.96 -3.68
CA THR A 127 -17.10 -5.15 -2.66
C THR A 127 -17.53 -3.80 -2.07
N SER A 128 -16.56 -2.95 -1.74
CA SER A 128 -16.79 -1.65 -1.11
C SER A 128 -17.68 -0.74 -1.96
N VAL A 129 -17.38 -0.59 -3.26
CA VAL A 129 -18.19 0.27 -4.15
C VAL A 129 -19.57 -0.29 -4.43
N SER A 130 -19.76 -1.61 -4.37
CA SER A 130 -21.09 -2.23 -4.54
C SER A 130 -22.04 -1.90 -3.39
N LEU A 131 -21.49 -1.73 -2.18
CA LEU A 131 -22.25 -1.42 -0.97
C LEU A 131 -22.45 0.10 -0.81
N ILE A 132 -21.36 0.86 -0.91
CA ILE A 132 -21.34 2.31 -0.62
C ILE A 132 -21.94 3.11 -1.79
N LYS A 133 -21.74 2.67 -3.03
CA LYS A 133 -22.16 3.36 -4.26
C LYS A 133 -21.71 4.84 -4.31
N PRO A 134 -20.40 5.11 -4.13
CA PRO A 134 -19.89 6.48 -4.02
C PRO A 134 -19.95 7.24 -5.37
N GLN A 135 -20.16 8.55 -5.31
CA GLN A 135 -20.00 9.45 -6.47
C GLN A 135 -18.54 9.84 -6.71
N ILE A 136 -17.74 9.88 -5.64
CA ILE A 136 -16.30 10.18 -5.66
C ILE A 136 -15.59 9.06 -4.90
N ALA A 137 -14.59 8.45 -5.50
CA ALA A 137 -13.82 7.37 -4.89
C ALA A 137 -12.32 7.62 -5.05
N ILE A 138 -11.61 7.78 -3.92
CA ILE A 138 -10.18 8.09 -3.92
C ILE A 138 -9.41 6.91 -3.37
N ALA A 139 -8.48 6.36 -4.16
CA ALA A 139 -7.53 5.36 -3.70
C ALA A 139 -6.31 6.04 -3.07
N LEU A 140 -5.96 5.64 -1.86
CA LEU A 140 -4.64 5.89 -1.27
C LEU A 140 -3.81 4.63 -1.46
N ASP A 141 -2.69 4.74 -2.15
CA ASP A 141 -1.85 3.59 -2.46
C ASP A 141 -0.39 3.98 -2.56
N THR A 142 0.54 3.05 -2.43
CA THR A 142 1.96 3.36 -2.56
C THR A 142 2.39 3.41 -4.02
N CYS A 143 3.57 3.98 -4.30
CA CYS A 143 4.18 3.93 -5.62
C CYS A 143 5.69 3.77 -5.53
N ALA A 144 6.26 3.09 -6.53
CA ALA A 144 7.70 2.86 -6.57
C ALA A 144 8.47 4.18 -6.68
N SER A 145 9.48 4.32 -5.84
CA SER A 145 10.41 5.45 -5.88
C SER A 145 11.57 5.22 -6.85
N HIS A 146 12.02 6.28 -7.52
CA HIS A 146 13.18 6.34 -8.42
C HIS A 146 14.39 7.04 -7.79
N ASP A 147 14.49 7.03 -6.46
CA ASP A 147 15.55 7.71 -5.70
C ASP A 147 16.51 6.73 -4.99
N THR A 148 16.66 5.52 -5.51
CA THR A 148 17.60 4.52 -4.98
C THR A 148 18.69 4.20 -6.01
N PRO A 149 19.86 3.67 -5.59
CA PRO A 149 20.94 3.36 -6.53
C PRO A 149 20.47 2.44 -7.68
N ASN A 150 20.92 2.74 -8.90
CA ASN A 150 20.63 1.97 -10.12
C ASN A 150 19.16 1.94 -10.58
N THR A 151 18.27 2.77 -10.02
CA THR A 151 16.91 2.88 -10.56
C THR A 151 16.91 3.55 -11.92
N ILE A 152 16.00 3.11 -12.80
CA ILE A 152 15.72 3.82 -14.05
C ILE A 152 15.20 5.24 -13.75
N PRO A 153 15.41 6.22 -14.67
CA PRO A 153 14.86 7.55 -14.50
C PRO A 153 13.33 7.55 -14.33
N GLY A 154 12.84 8.36 -13.40
CA GLY A 154 11.41 8.54 -13.15
C GLY A 154 11.15 9.73 -12.22
N ASN A 155 9.87 10.09 -12.08
CA ASN A 155 9.49 11.30 -11.34
C ASN A 155 9.25 11.03 -9.85
N THR A 156 8.67 9.88 -9.53
CA THR A 156 8.29 9.54 -8.15
C THR A 156 9.52 9.33 -7.29
N SER A 157 9.56 10.04 -6.17
CA SER A 157 10.67 9.98 -5.20
C SER A 157 10.18 10.46 -3.84
N LEU A 158 10.86 10.03 -2.78
CA LEU A 158 10.52 10.48 -1.43
C LEU A 158 10.83 11.98 -1.29
N TYR A 159 10.22 12.60 -0.28
CA TYR A 159 10.36 14.02 0.08
C TYR A 159 9.82 15.01 -0.96
N LYS A 160 9.12 14.54 -1.99
CA LYS A 160 8.45 15.40 -2.98
C LYS A 160 6.97 15.65 -2.67
N GLY A 161 6.47 15.07 -1.59
CA GLY A 161 5.07 15.15 -1.18
C GLY A 161 4.17 14.13 -1.88
N ALA A 162 2.88 14.45 -1.91
CA ALA A 162 1.86 13.56 -2.45
C ALA A 162 1.98 13.43 -3.98
N ALA A 163 1.95 12.20 -4.49
CA ALA A 163 2.05 11.93 -5.91
C ALA A 163 0.65 11.71 -6.51
N LEU A 164 0.11 12.70 -7.21
CA LEU A 164 -1.14 12.55 -7.95
C LEU A 164 -0.90 11.69 -9.20
N ARG A 165 -1.38 10.45 -9.16
CA ARG A 165 -1.32 9.54 -10.30
C ARG A 165 -2.32 10.01 -11.34
N ILE A 166 -1.91 10.12 -12.59
CA ILE A 166 -2.78 10.55 -13.70
C ILE A 166 -3.33 9.36 -14.47
N LYS A 167 -2.54 8.29 -14.54
CA LYS A 167 -2.87 7.06 -15.25
C LYS A 167 -2.03 5.92 -14.69
N ASP A 168 -2.59 4.72 -14.65
CA ASP A 168 -1.88 3.44 -14.60
C ASP A 168 -2.38 2.46 -15.66
N ARG A 169 -2.25 1.13 -15.44
CA ARG A 169 -2.74 0.11 -16.38
C ARG A 169 -4.26 -0.04 -16.32
N GLY A 170 -4.88 0.21 -15.17
CA GLY A 170 -6.30 -0.05 -14.93
C GLY A 170 -7.17 1.19 -14.97
N THR A 171 -6.61 2.38 -14.76
CA THR A 171 -7.40 3.61 -14.56
C THR A 171 -6.74 4.83 -15.18
N MET A 172 -7.56 5.72 -15.73
CA MET A 172 -7.20 7.12 -15.98
C MET A 172 -7.98 7.97 -15.00
N MET A 173 -7.30 8.83 -14.24
CA MET A 173 -7.95 9.57 -13.17
C MET A 173 -8.83 10.69 -13.72
N ASP A 174 -9.91 10.99 -13.00
CA ASP A 174 -10.86 12.03 -13.38
C ASP A 174 -10.15 13.40 -13.48
N PRO A 175 -10.17 14.06 -14.65
CA PRO A 175 -9.44 15.32 -14.84
C PRO A 175 -9.92 16.47 -13.95
N LYS A 176 -11.20 16.48 -13.57
CA LYS A 176 -11.77 17.49 -12.67
C LYS A 176 -11.27 17.28 -11.25
N LEU A 177 -11.27 16.04 -10.74
CA LEU A 177 -10.67 15.72 -9.44
C LEU A 177 -9.19 16.07 -9.41
N VAL A 178 -8.42 15.67 -10.43
CA VAL A 178 -7.00 16.06 -10.53
C VAL A 178 -6.85 17.58 -10.43
N LYS A 179 -7.68 18.35 -11.15
CA LYS A 179 -7.61 19.81 -11.13
C LYS A 179 -7.94 20.39 -9.76
N VAL A 180 -8.95 19.85 -9.07
CA VAL A 180 -9.33 20.27 -7.71
C VAL A 180 -8.19 20.03 -6.72
N PHE A 181 -7.62 18.81 -6.70
CA PHE A 181 -6.48 18.50 -5.84
C PHE A 181 -5.25 19.36 -6.15
N GLN A 182 -4.98 19.66 -7.43
CA GLN A 182 -3.92 20.60 -7.80
C GLN A 182 -4.17 22.04 -7.32
N ASN A 183 -5.43 22.49 -7.28
CA ASN A 183 -5.78 23.81 -6.78
C ASN A 183 -5.67 23.88 -5.25
N ILE A 184 -6.11 22.84 -4.55
CA ILE A 184 -5.94 22.68 -3.09
C ILE A 184 -4.45 22.69 -2.74
N ALA A 185 -3.64 21.87 -3.42
CA ALA A 185 -2.19 21.84 -3.22
C ALA A 185 -1.55 23.24 -3.32
N LYS A 186 -1.98 24.04 -4.31
CA LYS A 186 -1.50 25.42 -4.48
C LYS A 186 -2.01 26.37 -3.41
N LYS A 187 -3.30 26.30 -3.07
CA LYS A 187 -3.96 27.16 -2.08
C LYS A 187 -3.32 27.00 -0.70
N TYR A 188 -3.04 25.76 -0.30
CA TYR A 188 -2.49 25.41 1.00
C TYR A 188 -0.98 25.14 1.00
N GLN A 189 -0.31 25.35 -0.15
CA GLN A 189 1.15 25.16 -0.30
C GLN A 189 1.63 23.75 0.05
N ILE A 190 0.83 22.73 -0.26
CA ILE A 190 1.14 21.32 0.03
C ILE A 190 2.02 20.76 -1.10
N PRO A 191 3.22 20.22 -0.79
CA PRO A 191 4.08 19.58 -1.79
C PRO A 191 3.33 18.45 -2.51
N THR A 192 3.13 18.63 -3.81
CA THR A 192 2.34 17.71 -4.64
C THR A 192 2.84 17.75 -6.07
N TYR A 193 2.87 16.60 -6.73
CA TYR A 193 3.26 16.52 -8.14
C TYR A 193 2.42 15.49 -8.89
N LYS A 194 2.42 15.57 -10.21
CA LYS A 194 1.73 14.62 -11.09
C LYS A 194 2.71 13.59 -11.65
N PHE A 195 2.25 12.37 -11.84
CA PHE A 195 3.00 11.36 -12.57
C PHE A 195 2.09 10.38 -13.33
N VAL A 196 2.66 9.66 -14.27
CA VAL A 196 2.03 8.55 -14.98
C VAL A 196 2.74 7.28 -14.56
N ALA A 197 2.00 6.30 -14.08
CA ALA A 197 2.55 4.99 -13.76
C ALA A 197 2.72 4.18 -15.05
N MET A 198 3.94 3.66 -15.25
CA MET A 198 4.27 2.86 -16.45
C MET A 198 3.77 1.41 -16.35
N GLY A 199 3.32 0.98 -15.17
CA GLY A 199 2.79 -0.36 -14.89
C GLY A 199 2.08 -0.39 -13.54
N GLY A 200 1.63 -1.58 -13.13
CA GLY A 200 0.82 -1.77 -11.93
C GLY A 200 -0.64 -1.30 -12.09
N GLY A 201 -1.41 -1.54 -11.04
CA GLY A 201 -2.77 -1.02 -10.84
C GLY A 201 -2.90 -0.54 -9.40
N THR A 202 -4.10 -0.13 -9.03
CA THR A 202 -4.50 0.05 -7.63
C THR A 202 -5.98 -0.34 -7.54
N ASP A 203 -6.51 -0.32 -6.33
CA ASP A 203 -7.95 -0.39 -6.07
C ASP A 203 -8.78 0.60 -6.92
N ALA A 204 -8.21 1.73 -7.36
CA ALA A 204 -8.88 2.68 -8.25
C ALA A 204 -9.48 2.03 -9.51
N HIS A 205 -8.91 0.91 -9.96
CA HIS A 205 -9.44 0.15 -11.09
C HIS A 205 -10.88 -0.30 -10.84
N GLU A 206 -11.16 -0.84 -9.66
CA GLU A 206 -12.51 -1.27 -9.28
C GLU A 206 -13.35 -0.09 -8.80
N LEU A 207 -12.74 0.92 -8.17
CA LEU A 207 -13.46 2.07 -7.63
C LEU A 207 -14.25 2.84 -8.71
N GLN A 208 -13.70 2.97 -9.92
CA GLN A 208 -14.36 3.68 -11.03
C GLN A 208 -15.68 3.01 -11.48
N PHE A 209 -15.87 1.72 -11.19
CA PHE A 209 -17.05 0.94 -11.58
C PHE A 209 -18.13 0.89 -10.49
N ALA A 210 -18.18 1.88 -9.59
CA ALA A 210 -19.33 2.11 -8.73
C ALA A 210 -20.64 2.19 -9.53
N HIS A 211 -21.79 2.08 -8.87
CA HIS A 211 -23.09 2.12 -9.55
C HIS A 211 -23.30 3.46 -10.29
N GLY A 212 -23.33 3.42 -11.63
CA GLY A 212 -23.39 4.62 -12.47
C GLY A 212 -22.04 5.28 -12.77
N GLY A 213 -20.93 4.73 -12.23
CA GLY A 213 -19.57 5.27 -12.31
C GLY A 213 -19.25 6.22 -11.17
N ALA A 214 -18.00 6.20 -10.69
CA ALA A 214 -17.49 7.17 -9.73
C ALA A 214 -16.40 8.05 -10.38
N ALA A 215 -16.35 9.31 -9.98
CA ALA A 215 -15.18 10.14 -10.23
C ALA A 215 -14.02 9.60 -9.38
N THR A 216 -12.94 9.16 -10.02
CA THR A 216 -11.87 8.41 -9.35
C THR A 216 -10.52 9.11 -9.44
N LEU A 217 -9.77 9.06 -8.33
CA LEU A 217 -8.40 9.56 -8.23
C LEU A 217 -7.56 8.57 -7.43
N THR A 218 -6.27 8.45 -7.75
CA THR A 218 -5.28 7.82 -6.85
C THR A 218 -4.30 8.89 -6.36
N ILE A 219 -4.19 9.01 -5.05
CA ILE A 219 -3.09 9.74 -4.39
C ILE A 219 -2.05 8.69 -4.01
N SER A 220 -0.91 8.72 -4.69
CA SER A 220 0.17 7.77 -4.46
C SER A 220 1.18 8.27 -3.42
N LEU A 221 1.66 7.34 -2.61
CA LEU A 221 2.64 7.54 -1.55
C LEU A 221 4.00 6.99 -2.01
N PRO A 222 5.02 7.82 -2.27
CA PRO A 222 6.33 7.34 -2.68
C PRO A 222 6.94 6.37 -1.66
N GLN A 223 7.33 5.19 -2.13
CA GLN A 223 7.91 4.12 -1.32
C GLN A 223 9.17 3.58 -1.98
N ARG A 224 10.25 3.49 -1.21
CA ARG A 224 11.44 2.71 -1.58
C ARG A 224 11.20 1.24 -1.27
N TYR A 225 11.75 0.39 -2.14
CA TYR A 225 11.65 -1.07 -2.01
C TYR A 225 10.19 -1.55 -2.02
N LEU A 226 9.37 -0.96 -2.90
CA LEU A 226 8.00 -1.42 -3.15
C LEU A 226 7.97 -2.93 -3.44
N HIS A 227 7.02 -3.64 -2.84
CA HIS A 227 6.87 -5.10 -2.86
C HIS A 227 8.08 -5.90 -2.33
N SER A 228 9.04 -5.24 -1.65
CA SER A 228 10.04 -5.93 -0.82
C SER A 228 9.45 -6.22 0.57
N PRO A 229 10.01 -7.18 1.33
CA PRO A 229 9.50 -7.49 2.67
C PRO A 229 9.56 -6.30 3.65
N ILE A 230 10.47 -5.34 3.42
CA ILE A 230 10.56 -4.08 4.16
C ILE A 230 10.53 -2.94 3.14
N GLY A 231 9.57 -2.04 3.28
CA GLY A 231 9.47 -0.81 2.51
C GLY A 231 9.86 0.41 3.36
N VAL A 232 10.16 1.53 2.71
CA VAL A 232 10.51 2.79 3.37
C VAL A 232 9.72 3.95 2.75
N CYS A 233 9.13 4.79 3.60
CA CYS A 233 8.42 6.00 3.20
C CYS A 233 8.96 7.22 3.97
N ALA A 234 8.76 8.41 3.42
CA ALA A 234 8.97 9.66 4.14
C ALA A 234 7.67 10.10 4.82
N ILE A 235 7.74 10.41 6.12
CA ILE A 235 6.59 10.85 6.92
C ILE A 235 5.99 12.13 6.33
N SER A 236 6.82 13.05 5.85
CA SER A 236 6.39 14.28 5.17
C SER A 236 5.51 14.02 3.94
N ASP A 237 5.75 12.94 3.18
CA ASP A 237 4.94 12.62 2.00
C ASP A 237 3.57 12.07 2.41
N LEU A 238 3.52 11.30 3.50
CA LEU A 238 2.28 10.79 4.08
C LEU A 238 1.41 11.95 4.62
N ILE A 239 2.03 12.90 5.33
CA ILE A 239 1.37 14.11 5.82
C ILE A 239 0.81 14.91 4.65
N ALA A 240 1.60 15.16 3.60
CA ALA A 240 1.13 15.89 2.42
C ALA A 240 -0.08 15.21 1.75
N ALA A 241 -0.11 13.88 1.68
CA ALA A 241 -1.26 13.15 1.14
C ALA A 241 -2.50 13.29 2.03
N GLY A 242 -2.33 13.22 3.35
CA GLY A 242 -3.40 13.44 4.32
C GLY A 242 -3.95 14.86 4.26
N ASP A 243 -3.08 15.87 4.24
CA ASP A 243 -3.46 17.29 4.19
C ASP A 243 -4.25 17.63 2.91
N LEU A 244 -3.88 17.01 1.78
CA LEU A 244 -4.67 17.14 0.55
C LEU A 244 -6.10 16.64 0.72
N LEU A 245 -6.28 15.49 1.38
CA LEU A 245 -7.60 14.91 1.63
C LEU A 245 -8.39 15.73 2.64
N ILE A 246 -7.75 16.16 3.73
CA ILE A 246 -8.39 17.00 4.76
C ILE A 246 -8.90 18.29 4.13
N HIS A 247 -8.05 19.00 3.40
CA HIS A 247 -8.46 20.25 2.77
C HIS A 247 -9.44 20.04 1.61
N PHE A 248 -9.38 18.90 0.90
CA PHE A 248 -10.43 18.54 -0.06
C PHE A 248 -11.78 18.41 0.64
N LEU A 249 -11.86 17.71 1.77
CA LEU A 249 -13.09 17.52 2.52
C LEU A 249 -13.62 18.84 3.13
N GLU A 250 -12.73 19.72 3.57
CA GLU A 250 -13.10 21.03 4.12
C GLU A 250 -13.58 22.04 3.07
N ASP A 251 -12.93 22.06 1.90
CA ASP A 251 -13.27 22.96 0.81
C ASP A 251 -14.38 22.41 -0.08
N PHE A 252 -14.77 21.14 0.08
CA PHE A 252 -15.81 20.53 -0.74
C PHE A 252 -17.14 21.24 -0.49
N ASN A 253 -17.84 21.55 -1.59
CA ASN A 253 -19.16 22.15 -1.56
C ASN A 253 -20.02 21.49 -2.64
N GLU A 254 -21.03 20.75 -2.21
CA GLU A 254 -21.91 19.95 -3.06
C GLU A 254 -22.60 20.81 -4.13
N ALA A 255 -23.00 22.04 -3.79
CA ALA A 255 -23.70 22.93 -4.73
C ALA A 255 -22.81 23.44 -5.88
N THR A 256 -21.50 23.35 -5.74
CA THR A 256 -20.52 23.78 -6.76
C THR A 256 -19.78 22.62 -7.41
N TRP A 257 -20.01 21.40 -6.94
CA TRP A 257 -19.52 20.16 -7.53
C TRP A 257 -20.38 19.78 -8.72
#